data_AF-A0A1S8SAT7-F1
#
_entry.id   AF-A0A1S8SAT7-F1
#
_cell.length_a   1.000
_cell.length_b   1.000
_cell.length_c   1.000
_cell.angle_alpha   90.00
_cell.angle_beta   90.00
_cell.angle_gamma   90.00
#
_symmetry.space_group_name_H-M   'P 1'
#
loop_
_entity.id
_entity.type
_entity.pdbx_description
1 polymer ?
#
loop_
_entity_poly.entity_id
_entity_poly.type
_entity_poly.pdbx_seq_one_letter_code
_entity_poly.pdbx_strand_id
1 'polypeptide(L)'
;MELLSRELAKSIVERTMSVVDYNINIMNENGVIIASGNKERIGTTHEGAIIALQRKSEFNVSENESKKLKGVHPGTNTVIEFRNKIVGVIGITGQPKEVIGYAKLIKMTAEMMIEQEHVIKELEWNNRIKEEMILALIYNKPDSVILLDEYIRKFRLEYNHPMNVFIIELYTNDSSVKNELDISSRIINILEGTFKGSVACVVNSKTIVLLHKCLSHNNKYDDYVERLTKFNKKIKDDIGIDTKIATGKIQNKLLEIYKSFDIANETLAFGKKMHLNDNVYIFEILKYDMLFSLNSAKWKINELKETYELIVLHDKSKALRETLKVLIEENGELNNVANRLFIHRNTLSYRLDKIYKLTDRNPRKYKDLFWLYNAIINFGIDNN
;
A
#
# COMPACT_ATOMS: atom_id res chain seq x y z
N MET A 1 24.89 -0.09 -13.87
CA MET A 1 23.63 0.10 -14.62
C MET A 1 23.94 1.00 -15.80
N GLU A 2 23.53 0.62 -17.02
CA GLU A 2 23.75 1.42 -18.22
C GLU A 2 22.87 2.69 -18.14
N LEU A 3 23.48 3.89 -18.19
CA LEU A 3 22.77 5.17 -18.03
C LEU A 3 21.89 5.51 -19.25
N LEU A 4 22.31 5.07 -20.44
CA LEU A 4 21.57 5.21 -21.69
C LEU A 4 21.30 3.83 -22.27
N SER A 5 20.17 3.23 -21.91
CA SER A 5 19.77 1.93 -22.43
C SER A 5 19.33 2.01 -23.90
N ARG A 6 19.35 0.88 -24.60
CA ARG A 6 18.82 0.78 -25.98
C ARG A 6 17.35 1.18 -26.08
N GLU A 7 16.55 0.83 -25.08
CA GLU A 7 15.11 1.15 -25.03
C GLU A 7 14.88 2.66 -24.89
N LEU A 8 15.63 3.31 -23.99
CA LEU A 8 15.58 4.76 -23.82
C LEU A 8 16.06 5.49 -25.09
N ALA A 9 17.19 5.05 -25.66
CA ALA A 9 17.72 5.61 -26.90
C ALA A 9 16.72 5.46 -28.06
N LYS A 10 16.06 4.31 -28.18
CA LYS A 10 15.00 4.09 -29.17
C LYS A 10 13.82 5.04 -28.95
N SER A 11 13.36 5.19 -27.71
CA SER A 11 12.27 6.11 -27.38
C SER A 11 12.61 7.56 -27.73
N ILE A 12 13.84 8.01 -27.45
CA ILE A 12 14.31 9.35 -27.82
C ILE A 12 14.28 9.52 -29.34
N VAL A 13 14.82 8.58 -30.12
CA VAL A 13 14.82 8.65 -31.59
C VAL A 13 13.39 8.70 -32.14
N GLU A 14 12.50 7.80 -31.70
CA GLU A 14 11.11 7.74 -32.18
C GLU A 14 10.33 9.01 -31.86
N ARG A 15 10.44 9.53 -30.62
CA ARG A 15 9.77 10.78 -30.21
C ARG A 15 10.31 12.01 -30.91
N THR A 16 11.58 11.99 -31.29
CA THR A 16 12.19 13.15 -31.92
C THR A 16 11.90 13.18 -33.43
N MET A 17 11.99 12.02 -34.10
CA MET A 17 11.69 11.91 -35.53
C MET A 17 10.19 12.10 -35.85
N SER A 18 9.30 12.01 -34.86
CA SER A 18 7.88 12.35 -35.06
C SER A 18 7.64 13.87 -35.18
N VAL A 19 8.61 14.69 -34.77
CA VAL A 19 8.52 16.16 -34.76
C VAL A 19 9.47 16.78 -35.79
N VAL A 20 10.60 16.13 -36.05
CA VAL A 20 11.69 16.66 -36.86
C VAL A 20 11.92 15.75 -38.08
N ASP A 21 11.90 16.33 -39.28
CA ASP A 21 12.12 15.64 -40.55
C ASP A 21 13.61 15.43 -40.88
N TYR A 22 14.36 14.91 -39.92
CA TYR A 22 15.77 14.55 -40.08
C TYR A 22 16.01 13.14 -39.53
N ASN A 23 16.94 12.40 -40.14
CA ASN A 23 17.34 11.12 -39.61
C ASN A 23 18.26 11.30 -38.39
N ILE A 24 17.88 10.66 -37.28
CA ILE A 24 18.55 10.79 -35.99
C ILE A 24 19.18 9.45 -35.61
N ASN A 25 20.36 9.51 -35.03
CA ASN A 25 21.10 8.37 -34.51
C ASN A 25 21.53 8.68 -33.08
N ILE A 26 21.46 7.69 -32.21
CA ILE A 26 22.03 7.75 -30.87
C ILE A 26 23.10 6.67 -30.76
N MET A 27 24.26 7.06 -30.26
CA MET A 27 25.42 6.21 -30.06
C MET A 27 25.74 6.09 -28.57
N ASN A 28 26.26 4.95 -28.15
CA ASN A 28 26.76 4.76 -26.79
C ASN A 28 28.14 5.42 -26.58
N GLU A 29 28.69 5.28 -25.37
CA GLU A 29 30.02 5.79 -24.97
C GLU A 29 31.20 5.23 -25.79
N ASN A 30 30.98 4.21 -26.62
CA ASN A 30 31.97 3.63 -27.53
C ASN A 30 31.77 4.07 -29.00
N GLY A 31 30.82 4.97 -29.28
CA GLY A 31 30.50 5.43 -30.63
C GLY A 31 29.74 4.41 -31.49
N VAL A 32 29.15 3.37 -30.88
CA VAL A 32 28.32 2.38 -31.56
C VAL A 32 26.87 2.85 -31.57
N ILE A 33 26.21 2.82 -32.73
CA ILE A 33 24.81 3.22 -32.90
C ILE A 33 23.91 2.23 -32.16
N ILE A 34 23.19 2.72 -31.15
CA ILE A 34 22.25 1.93 -30.34
C ILE A 34 20.78 2.19 -30.69
N ALA A 35 20.48 3.32 -31.34
CA ALA A 35 19.18 3.62 -31.92
C ALA A 35 19.34 4.51 -33.16
N SER A 36 18.49 4.30 -34.17
CA SER A 36 18.54 5.07 -35.42
C SER A 36 17.19 5.03 -36.12
N GLY A 37 16.88 6.09 -36.86
CA GLY A 37 15.78 6.08 -37.85
C GLY A 37 15.99 5.08 -38.98
N ASN A 38 17.25 4.74 -39.28
CA ASN A 38 17.60 3.65 -40.19
C ASN A 38 18.06 2.41 -39.39
N LYS A 39 17.18 1.41 -39.32
CA LYS A 39 17.41 0.18 -38.56
C LYS A 39 18.68 -0.59 -38.97
N GLU A 40 19.10 -0.51 -40.24
CA GLU A 40 20.28 -1.21 -40.74
C GLU A 40 21.59 -0.68 -40.14
N ARG A 41 21.58 0.55 -39.61
CA ARG A 41 22.76 1.18 -39.00
C ARG A 41 22.96 0.79 -37.54
N ILE A 42 21.95 0.22 -36.89
CA ILE A 42 22.03 -0.16 -35.47
C ILE A 42 23.10 -1.26 -35.30
N GLY A 43 23.99 -1.07 -34.32
CA GLY A 43 25.13 -1.95 -34.06
C GLY A 43 26.40 -1.60 -34.84
N THR A 44 26.35 -0.64 -35.77
CA THR A 44 27.54 -0.17 -36.50
C THR A 44 28.26 0.96 -35.75
N THR A 45 29.56 1.10 -35.98
CA THR A 45 30.37 2.18 -35.42
C THR A 45 30.23 3.47 -36.23
N HIS A 46 30.10 4.61 -35.57
CA HIS A 46 30.01 5.93 -36.19
C HIS A 46 31.25 6.78 -35.88
N GLU A 47 32.15 6.99 -36.85
CA GLU A 47 33.41 7.71 -36.62
C GLU A 47 33.19 9.17 -36.16
N GLY A 48 32.14 9.83 -36.67
CA GLY A 48 31.77 11.18 -36.22
C GLY A 48 31.39 11.24 -34.73
N ALA A 49 30.87 10.15 -34.16
CA ALA A 49 30.58 10.08 -32.73
C ALA A 49 31.84 9.87 -31.90
N ILE A 50 32.77 9.02 -32.37
CA ILE A 50 34.06 8.80 -31.72
C ILE A 50 34.84 10.12 -31.61
N ILE A 51 34.84 10.93 -32.68
CA ILE A 51 35.49 12.24 -32.68
C ILE A 51 34.82 13.18 -31.67
N ALA A 52 33.48 13.24 -31.62
CA ALA A 52 32.76 14.04 -30.64
C ALA A 52 33.07 13.62 -29.19
N LEU A 53 33.13 12.31 -28.92
CA LEU A 53 33.49 11.74 -27.62
C LEU A 53 34.92 12.13 -27.20
N GLN A 54 35.89 12.00 -28.11
CA GLN A 54 37.28 12.38 -27.86
C GLN A 54 37.44 13.88 -27.57
N ARG A 55 36.71 14.72 -28.31
CA ARG A 55 36.71 16.17 -28.13
C ARG A 55 35.87 16.64 -26.94
N LYS A 56 35.05 15.75 -26.36
CA LYS A 56 34.05 16.06 -25.34
C LYS A 56 33.15 17.25 -25.71
N SER A 57 32.86 17.39 -27.01
CA SER A 57 32.17 18.55 -27.56
C SER A 57 31.58 18.22 -28.93
N GLU A 58 30.79 19.16 -29.45
CA GLU A 58 30.14 19.06 -30.75
C GLU A 58 31.15 18.85 -31.89
N PHE A 59 30.83 17.96 -32.82
CA PHE A 59 31.56 17.72 -34.05
C PHE A 59 30.63 17.82 -35.26
N ASN A 60 30.83 18.87 -36.05
CA ASN A 60 30.12 19.11 -37.30
C ASN A 60 30.88 18.47 -38.46
N VAL A 61 30.16 17.75 -39.31
CA VAL A 61 30.70 17.04 -40.47
C VAL A 61 30.14 17.67 -41.74
N SER A 62 31.01 18.33 -42.51
CA SER A 62 30.67 18.80 -43.85
C SER A 62 30.68 17.67 -44.88
N GLU A 63 30.16 17.92 -46.08
CA GLU A 63 30.10 16.94 -47.17
C GLU A 63 31.48 16.47 -47.68
N ASN A 64 32.49 17.33 -47.59
CA ASN A 64 33.87 16.97 -47.94
C ASN A 64 34.53 16.11 -46.86
N GLU A 65 34.17 16.32 -45.60
CA GLU A 65 34.67 15.56 -44.46
C GLU A 65 33.99 14.19 -44.36
N SER A 66 32.70 14.10 -44.68
CA SER A 66 31.96 12.82 -44.64
C SER A 66 32.55 11.77 -45.58
N LYS A 67 33.09 12.19 -46.74
CA LYS A 67 33.76 11.27 -47.70
C LYS A 67 35.05 10.65 -47.16
N LYS A 68 35.65 11.23 -46.12
CA LYS A 68 36.89 10.75 -45.49
C LYS A 68 36.63 9.88 -44.26
N LEU A 69 35.38 9.76 -43.83
CA LEU A 69 34.98 9.07 -42.60
C LEU A 69 34.04 7.90 -42.91
N LYS A 70 34.24 6.78 -42.23
CA LYS A 70 33.47 5.55 -42.45
C LYS A 70 32.10 5.64 -41.77
N GLY A 71 31.04 5.44 -42.56
CA GLY A 71 29.66 5.35 -42.05
C GLY A 71 29.06 6.68 -41.58
N VAL A 72 29.63 7.81 -42.02
CA VAL A 72 29.22 9.16 -41.61
C VAL A 72 28.56 9.89 -42.77
N HIS A 73 27.43 10.54 -42.50
CA HIS A 73 26.76 11.47 -43.42
C HIS A 73 26.99 12.92 -42.95
N PRO A 74 26.84 13.93 -43.83
CA PRO A 74 26.87 15.33 -43.41
C PRO A 74 25.87 15.57 -42.27
N GLY A 75 26.28 16.34 -41.27
CA GLY A 75 25.46 16.51 -40.08
C GLY A 75 26.21 17.02 -38.86
N THR A 76 25.53 16.98 -37.73
CA THR A 76 26.07 17.40 -36.42
C THR A 76 26.04 16.21 -35.47
N ASN A 77 27.17 15.99 -34.79
CA ASN A 77 27.29 15.02 -33.70
C ASN A 77 27.50 15.80 -32.40
N THR A 78 26.64 15.61 -31.41
CA THR A 78 26.74 16.29 -30.11
C THR A 78 26.73 15.28 -28.97
N VAL A 79 27.56 15.49 -27.95
CA VAL A 79 27.66 14.61 -26.79
C VAL A 79 26.44 14.77 -25.88
N ILE A 80 25.96 13.66 -25.32
CA ILE A 80 24.92 13.61 -24.30
C ILE A 80 25.61 13.53 -22.94
N GLU A 81 25.23 14.39 -22.00
CA GLU A 81 25.81 14.44 -20.66
C GLU A 81 24.77 14.17 -19.57
N PHE A 82 25.17 13.41 -18.56
CA PHE A 82 24.39 13.18 -17.35
C PHE A 82 25.30 13.34 -16.14
N ARG A 83 24.97 14.25 -15.21
CA ARG A 83 25.78 14.57 -14.02
C ARG A 83 27.28 14.77 -14.33
N ASN A 84 27.57 15.61 -15.33
CA ASN A 84 28.92 15.93 -15.83
C ASN A 84 29.70 14.73 -16.43
N LYS A 85 29.03 13.62 -16.74
CA LYS A 85 29.62 12.46 -17.43
C LYS A 85 28.99 12.32 -18.80
N ILE A 86 29.82 12.13 -19.83
CA ILE A 86 29.32 11.82 -21.18
C ILE A 86 28.79 10.38 -21.18
N VAL A 87 27.56 10.20 -21.64
CA VAL A 87 26.85 8.91 -21.66
C VAL A 87 26.53 8.42 -23.07
N GLY A 88 26.70 9.27 -24.08
CA GLY A 88 26.47 8.93 -25.47
C GLY A 88 26.64 10.11 -26.42
N VAL A 89 26.21 9.93 -27.66
CA VAL A 89 26.24 10.95 -28.71
C VAL A 89 24.94 10.93 -29.50
N ILE A 90 24.44 12.10 -29.89
CA ILE A 90 23.36 12.25 -30.86
C ILE A 90 23.96 12.71 -32.18
N GLY A 91 23.66 12.00 -33.27
CA GLY A 91 24.00 12.38 -34.63
C GLY A 91 22.75 12.70 -35.44
N ILE A 92 22.68 13.90 -35.99
CA ILE A 92 21.61 14.33 -36.90
C ILE A 92 22.18 14.51 -38.30
N THR A 93 21.56 13.85 -39.27
CA THR A 93 21.93 14.00 -40.68
C THR A 93 21.29 15.25 -41.28
N GLY A 94 22.09 16.05 -42.00
CA GLY A 94 21.66 17.28 -42.69
C GLY A 94 22.81 18.27 -42.84
N GLN A 95 22.57 19.47 -43.39
CA GLN A 95 23.62 20.47 -43.44
C GLN A 95 23.92 20.98 -42.02
N PRO A 96 25.19 21.00 -41.54
CA PRO A 96 25.50 21.34 -40.15
C PRO A 96 24.93 22.69 -39.69
N LYS A 97 24.93 23.70 -40.56
CA LYS A 97 24.38 25.03 -40.24
C LYS A 97 22.87 25.02 -40.00
N GLU A 98 22.15 24.10 -40.64
CA GLU A 98 20.69 23.96 -40.53
C GLU A 98 20.30 23.09 -39.34
N VAL A 99 21.04 22.00 -39.09
CA VAL A 99 20.66 21.00 -38.09
C VAL A 99 21.20 21.25 -36.67
N ILE A 100 22.17 22.16 -36.50
CA ILE A 100 22.81 22.43 -35.20
C ILE A 100 21.81 22.88 -34.11
N GLY A 101 20.80 23.68 -34.47
CA GLY A 101 19.76 24.12 -33.53
C GLY A 101 18.90 22.95 -33.04
N TYR A 102 18.50 22.08 -33.97
CA TYR A 102 17.79 20.84 -33.66
C TYR A 102 18.65 19.91 -32.81
N ALA A 103 19.95 19.76 -33.12
CA ALA A 103 20.87 18.93 -32.34
C ALA A 103 20.93 19.34 -30.87
N LYS A 104 20.91 20.65 -30.57
CA LYS A 104 20.88 21.17 -29.19
C LYS A 104 19.56 20.85 -28.48
N LEU A 105 18.42 21.03 -29.14
CA LEU A 105 17.11 20.72 -28.54
C LEU A 105 16.96 19.22 -28.25
N ILE A 106 17.48 18.38 -29.15
CA ILE A 106 17.42 16.93 -29.03
C ILE A 106 18.38 16.45 -27.94
N LYS A 107 19.56 17.09 -27.81
CA LYS A 107 20.46 16.92 -26.66
C LYS A 107 19.72 17.19 -25.35
N MET A 108 19.11 18.36 -25.19
CA MET A 108 18.36 18.70 -23.96
C MET A 108 17.25 17.70 -23.66
N THR A 109 16.52 17.26 -24.70
CA THR A 109 15.44 16.27 -24.55
C THR A 109 15.97 14.91 -24.11
N ALA A 110 17.07 14.45 -24.72
CA ALA A 110 17.72 13.20 -24.36
C ALA A 110 18.23 13.23 -22.91
N GLU A 111 18.93 14.30 -22.52
CA GLU A 111 19.45 14.49 -21.16
C GLU A 111 18.32 14.52 -20.12
N MET A 112 17.22 15.22 -20.42
CA MET A 112 16.03 15.25 -19.57
C MET A 112 15.39 13.86 -19.43
N MET A 113 15.25 13.11 -20.53
CA MET A 113 14.67 11.76 -20.50
C MET A 113 15.55 10.78 -19.70
N ILE A 114 16.87 10.92 -19.77
CA ILE A 114 17.82 10.14 -18.95
C ILE A 114 17.66 10.48 -17.47
N GLU A 115 17.56 11.77 -17.12
CA GLU A 115 17.32 12.17 -15.71
C GLU A 115 15.97 11.65 -15.20
N GLN A 116 14.91 11.75 -16.00
CA GLN A 116 13.60 11.23 -15.63
C GLN A 116 13.64 9.72 -15.36
N GLU A 117 14.24 8.95 -16.26
CA GLU A 117 14.39 7.49 -16.11
C GLU A 117 15.18 7.14 -14.85
N HIS A 118 16.23 7.89 -14.54
CA HIS A 118 17.01 7.70 -13.31
C HIS A 118 16.19 7.97 -12.04
N VAL A 119 15.43 9.07 -12.02
CA VAL A 119 14.56 9.42 -10.89
C VAL A 119 13.48 8.36 -10.68
N ILE A 120 12.85 7.86 -11.75
CA ILE A 120 11.83 6.80 -11.66
C ILE A 120 12.44 5.53 -11.05
N LYS A 121 13.60 5.10 -11.54
CA LYS A 121 14.29 3.91 -11.00
C LYS A 121 14.70 4.06 -9.55
N GLU A 122 15.14 5.25 -9.16
CA GLU A 122 15.47 5.53 -7.75
C GLU A 122 14.21 5.46 -6.86
N LEU A 123 13.08 5.98 -7.32
CA LEU A 123 11.79 5.88 -6.62
C LEU A 123 11.30 4.44 -6.51
N GLU A 124 11.36 3.67 -7.60
CA GLU A 124 11.00 2.24 -7.60
C GLU A 124 11.88 1.43 -6.66
N TRP A 125 13.19 1.68 -6.69
CA TRP A 125 14.15 1.05 -5.78
C TRP A 125 13.85 1.39 -4.32
N ASN A 126 13.57 2.67 -4.02
CA ASN A 126 13.21 3.11 -2.68
C ASN A 126 11.91 2.46 -2.20
N ASN A 127 10.89 2.37 -3.06
CA ASN A 127 9.64 1.68 -2.73
C ASN A 127 9.87 0.20 -2.46
N ARG A 128 10.62 -0.49 -3.33
CA ARG A 128 10.94 -1.91 -3.14
C ARG A 128 11.64 -2.18 -1.82
N ILE A 129 12.64 -1.37 -1.46
CA ILE A 129 13.32 -1.50 -0.17
C ILE A 129 12.34 -1.27 1.00
N LYS A 130 11.45 -0.28 0.89
CA LYS A 130 10.43 0.00 1.90
C LYS A 130 9.53 -1.22 2.11
N GLU A 131 9.08 -1.83 1.01
CA GLU A 131 8.24 -3.02 1.03
C GLU A 131 8.99 -4.21 1.65
N GLU A 132 10.20 -4.53 1.18
CA GLU A 132 11.02 -5.62 1.72
C GLU A 132 11.27 -5.45 3.23
N MET A 133 11.55 -4.23 3.69
CA MET A 133 11.70 -3.90 5.11
C MET A 133 10.40 -4.16 5.90
N ILE A 134 9.26 -3.63 5.45
CA ILE A 134 7.98 -3.78 6.15
C ILE A 134 7.59 -5.26 6.20
N LEU A 135 7.72 -6.00 5.09
CA LEU A 135 7.42 -7.43 5.01
C LEU A 135 8.27 -8.24 5.97
N ALA A 136 9.58 -7.95 6.05
CA ALA A 136 10.48 -8.60 7.00
C ALA A 136 10.07 -8.35 8.46
N LEU A 137 9.65 -7.12 8.78
CA LEU A 137 9.20 -6.75 10.12
C LEU A 137 7.87 -7.42 10.51
N ILE A 138 6.89 -7.49 9.61
CA ILE A 138 5.57 -8.08 9.92
C ILE A 138 5.57 -9.61 9.89
N TYR A 139 6.47 -10.25 9.13
CA TYR A 139 6.62 -11.71 9.10
C TYR A 139 7.69 -12.24 10.06
N ASN A 140 8.23 -11.39 10.93
CA ASN A 140 9.26 -11.75 11.90
C ASN A 140 10.50 -12.40 11.25
N LYS A 141 10.99 -11.80 10.16
CA LYS A 141 12.20 -12.20 9.44
C LYS A 141 13.19 -11.03 9.27
N PRO A 142 13.54 -10.28 10.33
CA PRO A 142 14.42 -9.10 10.19
C PRO A 142 15.78 -9.45 9.57
N ASP A 143 16.30 -10.66 9.83
CA ASP A 143 17.59 -11.13 9.31
C ASP A 143 17.58 -11.39 7.79
N SER A 144 16.41 -11.41 7.13
CA SER A 144 16.33 -11.56 5.68
C SER A 144 16.66 -10.27 4.92
N VAL A 145 16.79 -9.14 5.62
CA VAL A 145 17.03 -7.83 5.01
C VAL A 145 18.44 -7.35 5.37
N ILE A 146 19.31 -7.35 4.36
CA ILE A 146 20.65 -6.77 4.47
C ILE A 146 20.50 -5.26 4.69
N LEU A 147 21.28 -4.69 5.63
CA LEU A 147 21.27 -3.26 5.98
C LEU A 147 19.93 -2.76 6.54
N LEU A 148 19.15 -3.62 7.22
CA LEU A 148 17.87 -3.24 7.84
C LEU A 148 17.95 -1.96 8.67
N ASP A 149 19.03 -1.77 9.45
CA ASP A 149 19.27 -0.55 10.24
C ASP A 149 19.35 0.73 9.39
N GLU A 150 19.91 0.66 8.19
CA GLU A 150 19.97 1.80 7.27
C GLU A 150 18.58 2.12 6.73
N TYR A 151 17.78 1.10 6.41
CA TYR A 151 16.43 1.28 5.91
C TYR A 151 15.50 1.86 6.97
N ILE A 152 15.56 1.37 8.21
CA ILE A 152 14.80 1.92 9.35
C ILE A 152 15.10 3.41 9.52
N ARG A 153 16.39 3.80 9.49
CA ARG A 153 16.80 5.21 9.57
C ARG A 153 16.35 6.03 8.35
N LYS A 154 16.51 5.49 7.14
CA LYS A 154 16.09 6.13 5.89
C LYS A 154 14.60 6.47 5.88
N PHE A 155 13.77 5.57 6.41
CA PHE A 155 12.33 5.76 6.51
C PHE A 155 11.88 6.41 7.83
N ARG A 156 12.81 6.92 8.64
CA ARG A 156 12.54 7.65 9.90
C ARG A 156 11.74 6.84 10.93
N LEU A 157 11.90 5.53 10.89
CA LEU A 157 11.40 4.61 11.92
C LEU A 157 12.42 4.52 13.07
N GLU A 158 11.92 4.17 14.25
CA GLU A 158 12.69 4.11 15.48
C GLU A 158 12.47 2.77 16.17
N TYR A 159 13.54 2.17 16.67
CA TYR A 159 13.49 0.84 17.30
C TYR A 159 12.62 0.78 18.55
N ASN A 160 12.59 1.87 19.32
CA ASN A 160 11.94 1.94 20.63
C ASN A 160 10.82 2.99 20.66
N HIS A 161 10.07 3.10 19.56
CA HIS A 161 8.94 4.02 19.47
C HIS A 161 7.62 3.25 19.35
N PRO A 162 6.55 3.66 20.04
CA PRO A 162 5.25 3.00 19.97
C PRO A 162 4.66 3.01 18.56
N MET A 163 4.35 1.83 18.05
CA MET A 163 3.82 1.61 16.72
C MET A 163 2.65 0.64 16.73
N ASN A 164 1.71 0.84 15.80
CA ASN A 164 0.60 -0.07 15.56
C ASN A 164 0.60 -0.51 14.09
N VAL A 165 0.02 -1.67 13.81
CA VAL A 165 -0.20 -2.13 12.44
C VAL A 165 -1.66 -1.92 12.07
N PHE A 166 -1.90 -1.27 10.93
CA PHE A 166 -3.22 -1.25 10.32
C PHE A 166 -3.20 -2.11 9.05
N ILE A 167 -4.19 -2.97 8.90
CA ILE A 167 -4.45 -3.75 7.69
C ILE A 167 -5.61 -3.08 6.96
N ILE A 168 -5.44 -2.82 5.68
CA ILE A 168 -6.44 -2.26 4.78
C ILE A 168 -6.69 -3.30 3.69
N GLU A 169 -7.82 -4.00 3.78
CA GLU A 169 -8.28 -4.95 2.78
C GLU A 169 -9.14 -4.22 1.74
N LEU A 170 -8.79 -4.40 0.46
CA LEU A 170 -9.41 -3.74 -0.69
C LEU A 170 -10.45 -4.65 -1.34
N TYR A 171 -11.60 -4.07 -1.66
CA TYR A 171 -12.67 -4.73 -2.41
C TYR A 171 -12.81 -4.04 -3.76
N THR A 172 -12.09 -4.56 -4.75
CA THR A 172 -12.23 -4.16 -6.14
C THR A 172 -13.37 -4.94 -6.79
N ASN A 173 -14.24 -4.25 -7.53
CA ASN A 173 -15.18 -4.93 -8.42
C ASN A 173 -14.40 -5.41 -9.66
N ASP A 174 -14.61 -6.67 -10.08
CA ASP A 174 -13.84 -7.37 -11.13
C ASP A 174 -13.78 -6.67 -12.51
N SER A 175 -14.49 -5.56 -12.71
CA SER A 175 -14.57 -4.82 -13.97
C SER A 175 -13.54 -3.69 -14.15
N SER A 176 -12.70 -3.37 -13.15
CA SER A 176 -11.71 -2.27 -13.22
C SER A 176 -10.23 -2.70 -13.18
N VAL A 177 -9.92 -3.93 -13.62
CA VAL A 177 -8.61 -4.63 -13.46
C VAL A 177 -7.53 -4.17 -14.46
N LYS A 178 -7.45 -2.88 -14.81
CA LYS A 178 -6.29 -2.37 -15.59
C LYS A 178 -5.27 -1.59 -14.75
N ASN A 179 -5.62 -1.16 -13.54
CA ASN A 179 -4.83 -0.19 -12.76
C ASN A 179 -4.64 -0.55 -11.27
N GLU A 180 -4.60 -1.83 -10.87
CA GLU A 180 -4.48 -2.21 -9.44
C GLU A 180 -3.23 -1.63 -8.73
N LEU A 181 -2.09 -1.61 -9.42
CA LEU A 181 -0.85 -1.03 -8.88
C LEU A 181 -0.98 0.49 -8.68
N ASP A 182 -1.56 1.20 -9.66
CA ASP A 182 -1.80 2.65 -9.58
C ASP A 182 -2.78 3.00 -8.44
N ILE A 183 -3.86 2.21 -8.30
CA ILE A 183 -4.80 2.32 -7.20
C ILE A 183 -4.09 2.17 -5.85
N SER A 184 -3.28 1.12 -5.69
CA SER A 184 -2.58 0.84 -4.43
C SER A 184 -1.61 1.96 -4.07
N SER A 185 -0.86 2.48 -5.05
CA SER A 185 0.02 3.64 -4.84
C SER A 185 -0.75 4.90 -4.44
N ARG A 186 -1.90 5.18 -5.05
CA ARG A 186 -2.78 6.29 -4.65
C ARG A 186 -3.28 6.15 -3.21
N ILE A 187 -3.72 4.95 -2.82
CA ILE A 187 -4.17 4.68 -1.45
C ILE A 187 -3.03 4.86 -0.45
N ILE A 188 -1.83 4.32 -0.74
CA ILE A 188 -0.64 4.47 0.10
C ILE A 188 -0.29 5.96 0.30
N ASN A 189 -0.32 6.76 -0.78
CA ASN A 189 -0.03 8.20 -0.68
C ASN A 189 -1.05 8.94 0.22
N ILE A 190 -2.34 8.62 0.10
CA ILE A 190 -3.38 9.20 0.98
C ILE A 190 -3.16 8.75 2.43
N LEU A 191 -2.78 7.48 2.63
CA LEU A 191 -2.60 6.88 3.94
C LEU A 191 -1.37 7.47 4.66
N GLU A 192 -0.21 7.53 4.02
CA GLU A 192 1.01 8.14 4.57
C GLU A 192 0.84 9.66 4.78
N GLY A 193 0.04 10.34 3.95
CA GLY A 193 -0.34 11.74 4.14
C GLY A 193 -1.26 11.96 5.36
N THR A 194 -2.17 11.03 5.62
CA THR A 194 -3.10 11.06 6.77
C THR A 194 -2.37 10.71 8.08
N PHE A 195 -1.44 9.76 8.02
CA PHE A 195 -0.68 9.25 9.16
C PHE A 195 0.80 9.61 9.03
N LYS A 196 1.12 10.90 9.19
CA LYS A 196 2.48 11.42 9.06
C LYS A 196 3.51 10.62 9.87
N GLY A 197 4.64 10.29 9.25
CA GLY A 197 5.72 9.50 9.86
C GLY A 197 5.43 8.00 9.94
N SER A 198 4.30 7.55 9.39
CA SER A 198 3.99 6.13 9.18
C SER A 198 4.39 5.72 7.77
N VAL A 199 4.62 4.42 7.56
CA VAL A 199 5.00 3.86 6.25
C VAL A 199 4.09 2.70 5.87
N ALA A 200 3.74 2.61 4.59
CA ALA A 200 2.88 1.55 4.07
C ALA A 200 3.51 0.77 2.93
N CYS A 201 3.08 -0.48 2.78
CA CYS A 201 3.41 -1.35 1.65
C CYS A 201 2.19 -2.14 1.18
N VAL A 202 2.24 -2.60 -0.07
CA VAL A 202 1.34 -3.64 -0.57
C VAL A 202 1.87 -5.00 -0.08
N VAL A 203 1.00 -5.83 0.49
CA VAL A 203 1.34 -7.21 0.88
C VAL A 203 0.90 -8.20 -0.19
N ASN A 204 -0.27 -7.96 -0.78
CA ASN A 204 -0.81 -8.70 -1.92
C ASN A 204 -1.80 -7.80 -2.68
N SER A 205 -2.41 -8.29 -3.77
CA SER A 205 -3.32 -7.50 -4.62
C SER A 205 -4.52 -6.89 -3.91
N LYS A 206 -4.90 -7.41 -2.73
CA LYS A 206 -6.06 -6.94 -1.94
C LYS A 206 -5.70 -6.40 -0.57
N THR A 207 -4.41 -6.31 -0.22
CA THR A 207 -4.03 -5.96 1.15
C THR A 207 -2.88 -4.96 1.18
N ILE A 208 -3.13 -3.83 1.81
CA ILE A 208 -2.12 -2.83 2.18
C ILE A 208 -1.92 -2.89 3.69
N VAL A 209 -0.67 -2.78 4.13
CA VAL A 209 -0.31 -2.68 5.54
C VAL A 209 0.32 -1.33 5.81
N LEU A 210 -0.11 -0.67 6.89
CA LEU A 210 0.52 0.53 7.43
C LEU A 210 1.19 0.22 8.77
N LEU A 211 2.46 0.58 8.87
CA LEU A 211 3.17 0.71 10.13
C LEU A 211 2.91 2.11 10.69
N HIS A 212 1.88 2.23 11.53
CA HIS A 212 1.44 3.48 12.12
C HIS A 212 2.37 3.92 13.26
N LYS A 213 3.05 5.05 13.08
CA LYS A 213 3.82 5.71 14.15
C LYS A 213 2.89 6.47 15.08
N CYS A 214 2.84 6.07 16.35
CA CYS A 214 2.01 6.75 17.34
C CYS A 214 2.54 8.16 17.62
N LEU A 215 1.66 9.14 17.86
CA LEU A 215 2.08 10.53 18.10
C LEU A 215 2.65 10.75 19.51
N SER A 216 2.25 9.91 20.46
CA SER A 216 2.64 9.97 21.87
C SER A 216 2.81 8.55 22.42
N HIS A 217 3.58 8.42 23.50
CA HIS A 217 3.66 7.15 24.25
C HIS A 217 2.35 6.78 24.96
N ASN A 218 1.44 7.74 25.12
CA ASN A 218 0.12 7.56 25.71
C ASN A 218 -1.00 7.48 24.66
N ASN A 219 -0.68 7.21 23.38
CA ASN A 219 -1.65 7.20 22.28
C ASN A 219 -2.86 6.34 22.66
N LYS A 220 -4.02 6.99 22.81
CA LYS A 220 -5.28 6.28 23.00
C LYS A 220 -5.79 5.87 21.63
N TYR A 221 -6.57 4.80 21.56
CA TYR A 221 -7.12 4.36 20.28
C TYR A 221 -7.97 5.46 19.62
N ASP A 222 -8.64 6.29 20.42
CA ASP A 222 -9.38 7.48 20.00
C ASP A 222 -8.59 8.40 19.05
N ASP A 223 -7.25 8.47 19.20
CA ASP A 223 -6.38 9.34 18.41
C ASP A 223 -6.34 8.96 16.92
N TYR A 224 -6.64 7.70 16.58
CA TYR A 224 -6.63 7.23 15.20
C TYR A 224 -7.97 6.71 14.69
N VAL A 225 -8.95 6.44 15.55
CA VAL A 225 -10.28 5.97 15.10
C VAL A 225 -10.93 6.96 14.14
N GLU A 226 -11.05 8.23 14.53
CA GLU A 226 -11.70 9.25 13.68
C GLU A 226 -10.94 9.45 12.36
N ARG A 227 -9.60 9.39 12.40
CA ARG A 227 -8.76 9.49 11.20
C ARG A 227 -8.94 8.30 10.27
N LEU A 228 -9.06 7.08 10.81
CA LEU A 228 -9.34 5.88 10.03
C LEU A 228 -10.73 5.92 9.40
N THR A 229 -11.76 6.36 10.14
CA THR A 229 -13.11 6.51 9.59
C THR A 229 -13.15 7.54 8.47
N LYS A 230 -12.49 8.70 8.65
CA LYS A 230 -12.35 9.72 7.60
C LYS A 230 -11.57 9.21 6.39
N PHE A 231 -10.48 8.49 6.63
CA PHE A 231 -9.68 7.86 5.58
C PHE A 231 -10.52 6.86 4.77
N ASN A 232 -11.24 5.95 5.43
CA ASN A 232 -12.11 4.96 4.77
C ASN A 232 -13.16 5.63 3.89
N LYS A 233 -13.80 6.70 4.40
CA LYS A 233 -14.76 7.48 3.61
C LYS A 233 -14.09 8.13 2.40
N LYS A 234 -12.92 8.73 2.59
CA LYS A 234 -12.15 9.38 1.51
C LYS A 234 -11.75 8.40 0.41
N ILE A 235 -11.33 7.18 0.73
CA ILE A 235 -11.02 6.15 -0.28
C ILE A 235 -12.25 5.80 -1.10
N LYS A 236 -13.41 5.65 -0.46
CA LYS A 236 -14.67 5.41 -1.15
C LYS A 236 -15.06 6.57 -2.07
N ASP A 237 -14.95 7.81 -1.59
CA ASP A 237 -15.37 9.00 -2.33
C ASP A 237 -14.40 9.36 -3.49
N ASP A 238 -13.08 9.30 -3.27
CA ASP A 238 -12.06 9.75 -4.24
C ASP A 238 -11.63 8.65 -5.23
N ILE A 239 -11.72 7.38 -4.83
CA ILE A 239 -11.22 6.23 -5.60
C ILE A 239 -12.35 5.28 -6.01
N GLY A 240 -13.48 5.26 -5.28
CA GLY A 240 -14.60 4.37 -5.58
C GLY A 240 -14.39 2.93 -5.14
N ILE A 241 -13.51 2.70 -4.15
CA ILE A 241 -13.19 1.36 -3.63
C ILE A 241 -13.70 1.23 -2.20
N ASP A 242 -14.38 0.12 -1.92
CA ASP A 242 -14.74 -0.27 -0.56
C ASP A 242 -13.54 -0.92 0.13
N THR A 243 -13.36 -0.59 1.41
CA THR A 243 -12.27 -1.12 2.22
C THR A 243 -12.76 -1.64 3.55
N LYS A 244 -12.11 -2.68 4.05
CA LYS A 244 -12.21 -3.13 5.45
C LYS A 244 -10.88 -2.89 6.12
N ILE A 245 -10.88 -2.17 7.24
CA ILE A 245 -9.68 -1.76 7.95
C ILE A 245 -9.68 -2.41 9.32
N ALA A 246 -8.56 -2.99 9.74
CA ALA A 246 -8.37 -3.49 11.09
C ALA A 246 -7.08 -2.97 11.70
N THR A 247 -7.09 -2.72 13.01
CA THR A 247 -5.89 -2.32 13.75
C THR A 247 -5.39 -3.45 14.64
N GLY A 248 -4.07 -3.50 14.85
CA GLY A 248 -3.45 -4.35 15.84
C GLY A 248 -3.37 -3.70 17.21
N LYS A 249 -2.45 -4.24 18.02
CA LYS A 249 -2.09 -3.72 19.33
C LYS A 249 -0.77 -2.96 19.26
N ILE A 250 -0.73 -1.79 19.88
CA ILE A 250 0.49 -0.97 20.00
C ILE A 250 1.64 -1.78 20.60
N GLN A 251 2.79 -1.74 19.93
CA GLN A 251 4.06 -2.32 20.38
C GLN A 251 5.08 -1.20 20.57
N ASN A 252 5.84 -1.24 21.66
CA ASN A 252 6.85 -0.23 21.96
C ASN A 252 8.21 -0.51 21.29
N LYS A 253 8.35 -1.68 20.66
CA LYS A 253 9.56 -2.11 19.96
C LYS A 253 9.22 -2.47 18.52
N LEU A 254 9.97 -1.90 17.58
CA LEU A 254 9.78 -2.13 16.15
C LEU A 254 9.90 -3.61 15.76
N LEU A 255 10.84 -4.32 16.37
CA LEU A 255 11.04 -5.76 16.11
C LEU A 255 9.92 -6.65 16.67
N GLU A 256 9.01 -6.11 17.50
CA GLU A 256 7.83 -6.83 17.99
C GLU A 256 6.58 -6.53 17.16
N ILE A 257 6.69 -5.73 16.08
CA ILE A 257 5.54 -5.28 15.29
C ILE A 257 4.79 -6.41 14.58
N TYR A 258 5.45 -7.56 14.34
CA TYR A 258 4.79 -8.78 13.86
C TYR A 258 3.63 -9.21 14.76
N LYS A 259 3.75 -9.05 16.09
CA LYS A 259 2.66 -9.36 17.03
C LYS A 259 1.44 -8.46 16.79
N SER A 260 1.69 -7.20 16.45
CA SER A 260 0.61 -6.27 16.08
C SER A 260 -0.02 -6.67 14.76
N PHE A 261 0.76 -7.17 13.80
CA PHE A 261 0.23 -7.66 12.52
C PHE A 261 -0.64 -8.91 12.71
N ASP A 262 -0.22 -9.86 13.54
CA ASP A 262 -1.02 -11.05 13.88
C ASP A 262 -2.36 -10.65 14.52
N ILE A 263 -2.32 -9.75 15.51
CA ILE A 263 -3.52 -9.22 16.17
C ILE A 263 -4.42 -8.47 15.19
N ALA A 264 -3.85 -7.70 14.25
CA ALA A 264 -4.63 -6.98 13.23
C ALA A 264 -5.35 -7.95 12.28
N ASN A 265 -4.70 -9.07 11.90
CA ASN A 265 -5.33 -10.12 11.09
C ASN A 265 -6.49 -10.80 11.84
N GLU A 266 -6.28 -11.14 13.12
CA GLU A 266 -7.35 -11.69 13.97
C GLU A 266 -8.51 -10.69 14.13
N THR A 267 -8.19 -9.41 14.33
CA THR A 267 -9.18 -8.33 14.45
C THR A 267 -9.97 -8.16 13.15
N LEU A 268 -9.33 -8.25 11.98
CA LEU A 268 -9.99 -8.19 10.68
C LEU A 268 -10.94 -9.37 10.49
N ALA A 269 -10.46 -10.59 10.77
CA ALA A 269 -11.27 -11.80 10.63
C ALA A 269 -12.48 -11.78 11.58
N PHE A 270 -12.27 -11.41 12.84
CA PHE A 270 -13.32 -11.27 13.84
C PHE A 270 -14.33 -10.18 13.46
N GLY A 271 -13.85 -8.99 13.08
CA GLY A 271 -14.67 -7.85 12.69
C GLY A 271 -15.55 -8.14 11.49
N LYS A 272 -15.00 -8.77 10.44
CA LYS A 272 -15.77 -9.18 9.26
C LYS A 272 -16.88 -10.19 9.60
N LYS A 273 -16.62 -11.08 10.56
CA LYS A 273 -17.59 -12.09 11.01
C LYS A 273 -18.71 -11.43 11.84
N MET A 274 -18.34 -10.64 12.85
CA MET A 274 -19.24 -10.14 13.91
C MET A 274 -19.91 -8.81 13.57
N HIS A 275 -19.27 -8.00 12.73
CA HIS A 275 -19.61 -6.61 12.42
C HIS A 275 -19.58 -6.39 10.89
N LEU A 276 -20.40 -7.15 10.16
CA LEU A 276 -20.46 -7.17 8.69
C LEU A 276 -20.64 -5.78 8.05
N ASN A 277 -21.43 -4.91 8.70
CA ASN A 277 -21.75 -3.57 8.21
C ASN A 277 -20.68 -2.52 8.54
N ASP A 278 -19.79 -2.80 9.48
CA ASP A 278 -18.72 -1.87 9.87
C ASP A 278 -17.54 -2.04 8.93
N ASN A 279 -16.83 -0.95 8.64
CA ASN A 279 -15.66 -0.97 7.75
C ASN A 279 -14.33 -0.74 8.48
N VAL A 280 -14.38 -0.40 9.77
CA VAL A 280 -13.19 -0.11 10.59
C VAL A 280 -13.32 -0.88 11.90
N TYR A 281 -12.36 -1.76 12.15
CA TYR A 281 -12.31 -2.68 13.28
C TYR A 281 -11.12 -2.33 14.17
N ILE A 282 -11.38 -1.85 15.39
CA ILE A 282 -10.34 -1.41 16.31
C ILE A 282 -10.11 -2.47 17.37
N PHE A 283 -8.88 -3.01 17.45
CA PHE A 283 -8.52 -4.04 18.43
C PHE A 283 -8.87 -3.63 19.86
N GLU A 284 -8.54 -2.40 20.28
CA GLU A 284 -8.81 -1.95 21.66
C GLU A 284 -10.30 -1.96 22.04
N ILE A 285 -11.19 -1.83 21.04
CA ILE A 285 -12.64 -1.90 21.21
C ILE A 285 -13.10 -3.37 21.22
N LEU A 286 -12.58 -4.19 20.30
CA LEU A 286 -13.05 -5.56 20.08
C LEU A 286 -12.35 -6.63 20.93
N LYS A 287 -11.24 -6.31 21.61
CA LYS A 287 -10.36 -7.28 22.30
C LYS A 287 -11.08 -8.20 23.29
N TYR A 288 -12.11 -7.71 23.98
CA TYR A 288 -12.85 -8.53 24.95
C TYR A 288 -13.78 -9.50 24.22
N ASP A 289 -14.46 -9.05 23.17
CA ASP A 289 -15.31 -9.92 22.36
C ASP A 289 -14.48 -11.00 21.65
N MET A 290 -13.30 -10.62 21.14
CA MET A 290 -12.31 -11.54 20.58
C MET A 290 -11.85 -12.58 21.60
N LEU A 291 -11.53 -12.16 22.83
CA LEU A 291 -11.12 -13.07 23.92
C LEU A 291 -12.19 -14.14 24.19
N PHE A 292 -13.46 -13.77 24.14
CA PHE A 292 -14.58 -14.69 24.36
C PHE A 292 -14.93 -15.54 23.14
N SER A 293 -14.40 -15.23 21.95
CA SER A 293 -14.63 -16.00 20.72
C SER A 293 -13.74 -17.25 20.56
N LEU A 294 -12.70 -17.38 21.39
CA LEU A 294 -11.73 -18.47 21.34
C LEU A 294 -12.23 -19.69 22.14
N ASN A 295 -12.97 -20.59 21.50
CA ASN A 295 -13.34 -21.88 22.11
C ASN A 295 -12.97 -23.06 21.20
N SER A 296 -11.92 -23.79 21.59
CA SER A 296 -11.41 -24.98 20.86
C SER A 296 -11.91 -26.32 21.42
N ALA A 297 -12.55 -26.33 22.59
CA ALA A 297 -13.06 -27.56 23.20
C ALA A 297 -14.48 -27.88 22.69
N LYS A 298 -14.66 -29.04 22.00
CA LYS A 298 -15.93 -29.48 21.40
C LYS A 298 -17.12 -29.43 22.36
N TRP A 299 -16.95 -29.88 23.61
CA TRP A 299 -18.04 -29.87 24.60
C TRP A 299 -18.51 -28.45 24.91
N LYS A 300 -17.59 -27.49 25.00
CA LYS A 300 -17.88 -26.09 25.30
C LYS A 300 -18.58 -25.42 24.11
N ILE A 301 -18.17 -25.75 22.89
CA ILE A 301 -18.84 -25.31 21.65
C ILE A 301 -20.29 -25.79 21.65
N ASN A 302 -20.54 -27.09 21.92
CA ASN A 302 -21.90 -27.64 21.91
C ASN A 302 -22.81 -26.98 22.95
N GLU A 303 -22.35 -26.89 24.19
CA GLU A 303 -23.09 -26.27 25.29
C GLU A 303 -23.43 -24.79 25.03
N LEU A 304 -22.47 -24.02 24.53
CA LEU A 304 -22.69 -22.61 24.16
C LEU A 304 -23.63 -22.49 22.95
N LYS A 305 -23.53 -23.40 21.98
CA LYS A 305 -24.41 -23.45 20.81
C LYS A 305 -25.84 -23.76 21.23
N GLU A 306 -26.05 -24.78 22.06
CA GLU A 306 -27.37 -25.12 22.61
C GLU A 306 -27.98 -23.95 23.38
N THR A 307 -27.17 -23.28 24.23
CA THR A 307 -27.60 -22.06 24.94
C THR A 307 -28.06 -20.98 23.95
N TYR A 308 -27.31 -20.75 22.87
CA TYR A 308 -27.66 -19.76 21.85
C TYR A 308 -28.93 -20.15 21.08
N GLU A 309 -29.05 -21.40 20.64
CA GLU A 309 -30.20 -21.92 19.89
C GLU A 309 -31.50 -21.80 20.69
N LEU A 310 -31.46 -22.09 22.00
CA LEU A 310 -32.59 -21.88 22.92
C LEU A 310 -33.04 -20.42 22.94
N ILE A 311 -32.11 -19.47 22.96
CA ILE A 311 -32.44 -18.05 22.93
C ILE A 311 -33.06 -17.69 21.56
N VAL A 312 -32.44 -18.10 20.46
CA VAL A 312 -32.89 -17.76 19.10
C VAL A 312 -34.30 -18.28 18.81
N LEU A 313 -34.60 -19.52 19.21
CA LEU A 313 -35.92 -20.14 19.02
C LEU A 313 -37.06 -19.29 19.61
N HIS A 314 -36.77 -18.57 20.69
CA HIS A 314 -37.74 -17.77 21.45
C HIS A 314 -37.53 -16.24 21.32
N ASP A 315 -36.61 -15.81 20.46
CA ASP A 315 -36.20 -14.40 20.25
C ASP A 315 -36.26 -13.98 18.77
N LYS A 316 -37.47 -14.11 18.18
CA LYS A 316 -37.73 -13.73 16.78
C LYS A 316 -37.43 -12.25 16.48
N SER A 317 -37.62 -11.38 17.47
CA SER A 317 -37.38 -9.93 17.33
C SER A 317 -35.95 -9.50 17.64
N LYS A 318 -35.04 -10.43 17.97
CA LYS A 318 -33.65 -10.15 18.41
C LYS A 318 -33.53 -9.38 19.73
N ALA A 319 -34.66 -9.12 20.40
CA ALA A 319 -34.73 -8.28 21.60
C ALA A 319 -34.00 -8.87 22.81
N LEU A 320 -34.03 -10.21 23.00
CA LEU A 320 -33.32 -10.86 24.11
C LEU A 320 -31.81 -10.82 23.89
N ARG A 321 -31.35 -11.12 22.67
CA ARG A 321 -29.93 -11.04 22.30
C ARG A 321 -29.39 -9.62 22.43
N GLU A 322 -30.13 -8.63 21.94
CA GLU A 322 -29.79 -7.21 22.10
C GLU A 322 -29.75 -6.80 23.57
N THR A 323 -30.70 -7.28 24.39
CA THR A 323 -30.71 -6.99 25.83
C THR A 323 -29.46 -7.54 26.53
N LEU A 324 -29.01 -8.75 26.21
CA LEU A 324 -27.79 -9.32 26.78
C LEU A 324 -26.53 -8.56 26.36
N LYS A 325 -26.48 -8.11 25.10
CA LYS A 325 -25.39 -7.27 24.60
C LYS A 325 -25.32 -5.94 25.36
N VAL A 326 -26.43 -5.21 25.43
CA VAL A 326 -26.50 -3.93 26.14
C VAL A 326 -26.28 -4.09 27.64
N LEU A 327 -26.71 -5.20 28.25
CA LEU A 327 -26.47 -5.48 29.67
C LEU A 327 -24.98 -5.52 30.02
N ILE A 328 -24.14 -6.10 29.16
CA ILE A 328 -22.68 -6.10 29.35
C ILE A 328 -22.11 -4.70 29.10
N GLU A 329 -22.52 -4.05 28.00
CA GLU A 329 -21.99 -2.72 27.61
C GLU A 329 -22.26 -1.63 28.66
N GLU A 330 -23.37 -1.74 29.40
CA GLU A 330 -23.74 -0.85 30.51
C GLU A 330 -23.27 -1.36 31.88
N ASN A 331 -22.29 -2.28 31.93
CA ASN A 331 -21.71 -2.85 33.15
C ASN A 331 -22.74 -3.50 34.11
N GLY A 332 -23.87 -3.99 33.60
CA GLY A 332 -24.96 -4.54 34.40
C GLY A 332 -25.91 -3.51 35.03
N GLU A 333 -25.71 -2.22 34.77
CA GLU A 333 -26.53 -1.13 35.33
C GLU A 333 -27.92 -1.10 34.68
N LEU A 334 -28.89 -1.74 35.34
CA LEU A 334 -30.23 -1.98 34.79
C LEU A 334 -30.96 -0.71 34.36
N ASN A 335 -30.73 0.41 35.04
CA ASN A 335 -31.36 1.69 34.68
C ASN A 335 -30.80 2.21 33.35
N ASN A 336 -29.48 2.13 33.15
CA ASN A 336 -28.83 2.55 31.91
C ASN A 336 -29.25 1.65 30.75
N VAL A 337 -29.33 0.34 30.98
CA VAL A 337 -29.82 -0.63 29.99
C VAL A 337 -31.24 -0.33 29.55
N ALA A 338 -32.15 -0.07 30.49
CA ALA A 338 -33.54 0.27 30.20
C ALA A 338 -33.64 1.56 29.36
N ASN A 339 -32.86 2.58 29.73
CA ASN A 339 -32.78 3.84 29.01
C ASN A 339 -32.24 3.66 27.58
N ARG A 340 -31.13 2.91 27.43
CA ARG A 340 -30.46 2.68 26.15
C ARG A 340 -31.29 1.85 25.18
N LEU A 341 -32.05 0.89 25.69
CA LEU A 341 -32.99 0.09 24.91
C LEU A 341 -34.34 0.78 24.67
N PHE A 342 -34.55 1.98 25.23
CA PHE A 342 -35.83 2.70 25.20
C PHE A 342 -37.02 1.84 25.70
N ILE A 343 -36.80 1.09 26.78
CA ILE A 343 -37.83 0.23 27.40
C ILE A 343 -38.02 0.55 28.88
N HIS A 344 -39.20 0.21 29.40
CA HIS A 344 -39.46 0.32 30.83
C HIS A 344 -38.68 -0.75 31.63
N ARG A 345 -38.32 -0.44 32.88
CA ARG A 345 -37.61 -1.37 33.79
C ARG A 345 -38.31 -2.72 33.95
N ASN A 346 -39.65 -2.73 33.93
CA ASN A 346 -40.44 -3.96 34.00
C ASN A 346 -40.24 -4.84 32.75
N THR A 347 -40.19 -4.22 31.57
CA THR A 347 -39.93 -4.93 30.31
C THR A 347 -38.51 -5.49 30.30
N LEU A 348 -37.53 -4.73 30.79
CA LEU A 348 -36.17 -5.23 30.97
C LEU A 348 -36.16 -6.45 31.90
N SER A 349 -36.78 -6.34 33.09
CA SER A 349 -36.86 -7.45 34.04
C SER A 349 -37.49 -8.68 33.42
N TYR A 350 -38.61 -8.50 32.70
CA TYR A 350 -39.26 -9.59 31.98
C TYR A 350 -38.35 -10.25 30.94
N ARG A 351 -37.59 -9.48 30.16
CA ARG A 351 -36.62 -10.02 29.19
C ARG A 351 -35.53 -10.83 29.88
N LEU A 352 -34.96 -10.32 30.98
CA LEU A 352 -33.94 -11.02 31.75
C LEU A 352 -34.49 -12.30 32.40
N ASP A 353 -35.71 -12.26 32.92
CA ASP A 353 -36.38 -13.42 33.51
C ASP A 353 -36.74 -14.46 32.45
N LYS A 354 -37.10 -14.02 31.24
CA LYS A 354 -37.32 -14.91 30.09
C LYS A 354 -36.03 -15.60 29.68
N ILE A 355 -34.91 -14.88 29.59
CA ILE A 355 -33.60 -15.48 29.32
C ILE A 355 -33.25 -16.51 30.39
N TYR A 356 -33.45 -16.18 31.67
CA TYR A 356 -33.20 -17.11 32.75
C TYR A 356 -34.04 -18.38 32.64
N LYS A 357 -35.35 -18.26 32.39
CA LYS A 357 -36.25 -19.40 32.21
C LYS A 357 -35.88 -20.28 31.01
N LEU A 358 -35.35 -19.68 29.94
CA LEU A 358 -34.97 -20.42 28.73
C LEU A 358 -33.64 -21.16 28.87
N THR A 359 -32.71 -20.63 29.64
CA THR A 359 -31.31 -21.10 29.63
C THR A 359 -30.86 -21.69 30.97
N ASP A 360 -31.68 -21.57 32.01
CA ASP A 360 -31.32 -21.81 33.41
C ASP A 360 -30.09 -21.00 33.88
N ARG A 361 -29.78 -19.91 33.18
CA ARG A 361 -28.66 -19.02 33.47
C ARG A 361 -29.18 -17.63 33.77
N ASN A 362 -28.95 -17.13 34.97
CA ASN A 362 -29.50 -15.86 35.40
C ASN A 362 -28.63 -14.69 34.90
N PRO A 363 -29.11 -13.83 33.98
CA PRO A 363 -28.30 -12.73 33.43
C PRO A 363 -27.83 -11.71 34.48
N ARG A 364 -28.42 -11.73 35.68
CA ARG A 364 -28.03 -10.85 36.80
C ARG A 364 -26.87 -11.42 37.63
N LYS A 365 -26.47 -12.67 37.39
CA LYS A 365 -25.27 -13.28 37.99
C LYS A 365 -24.13 -13.22 36.98
N TYR A 366 -22.99 -12.64 37.36
CA TYR A 366 -21.90 -12.42 36.41
C TYR A 366 -21.40 -13.70 35.72
N LYS A 367 -21.27 -14.83 36.43
CA LYS A 367 -20.84 -16.11 35.83
C LYS A 367 -21.79 -16.56 34.70
N ASP A 368 -23.09 -16.46 34.96
CA ASP A 368 -24.14 -16.82 34.00
C ASP A 368 -24.19 -15.82 32.85
N LEU A 369 -24.05 -14.53 33.15
CA LEU A 369 -23.98 -13.46 32.15
C LEU A 369 -22.79 -13.66 31.20
N PHE A 370 -21.61 -13.99 31.72
CA PHE A 370 -20.41 -14.29 30.90
C PHE A 370 -20.63 -15.49 29.98
N TRP A 371 -21.32 -16.52 30.47
CA TRP A 371 -21.68 -17.68 29.65
C TRP A 371 -22.65 -17.31 28.53
N LEU A 372 -23.72 -16.58 28.86
CA LEU A 372 -24.71 -16.10 27.89
C LEU A 372 -24.07 -15.18 26.85
N TYR A 373 -23.14 -14.32 27.28
CA TYR A 373 -22.38 -13.45 26.38
C TYR A 373 -21.49 -14.26 25.43
N ASN A 374 -20.78 -15.27 25.95
CA ASN A 374 -20.01 -16.20 25.13
C ASN A 374 -20.88 -16.90 24.08
N ALA A 375 -22.07 -17.36 24.47
CA ALA A 375 -22.98 -18.03 23.54
C ALA A 375 -23.40 -17.09 22.40
N ILE A 376 -23.72 -15.83 22.72
CA ILE A 376 -24.09 -14.81 21.72
C ILE A 376 -22.92 -14.47 20.79
N ILE A 377 -21.74 -14.19 21.33
CA ILE A 377 -20.58 -13.82 20.52
C ILE A 377 -20.15 -14.99 19.63
N ASN A 378 -20.15 -16.24 20.11
CA ASN A 378 -19.66 -17.36 19.30
C ASN A 378 -20.65 -17.83 18.22
N PHE A 379 -21.96 -17.81 18.47
CA PHE A 379 -22.98 -18.44 17.60
C PHE A 379 -23.99 -17.46 17.00
N GLY A 380 -23.89 -16.17 17.31
CA GLY A 380 -24.72 -15.07 16.82
C GLY A 380 -24.97 -14.98 15.30
N ILE A 381 -24.18 -15.71 14.50
CA ILE A 381 -23.93 -15.41 13.08
C ILE A 381 -24.35 -16.54 12.14
N ASP A 382 -24.51 -17.78 12.62
CA ASP A 382 -24.78 -18.94 11.75
C ASP A 382 -26.22 -19.00 11.20
N ASN A 383 -27.09 -18.01 11.49
CA ASN A 383 -28.54 -18.04 11.19
C ASN A 383 -29.09 -16.75 10.54
N ASN A 384 -28.29 -16.03 9.76
CA ASN A 384 -28.77 -14.90 8.95
C ASN A 384 -28.57 -15.18 7.46
#